data_AF-A0AA39NMS1-F1
#
_entry.id   AF-A0AA39NMS1-F1
#
_cell.length_a   1.000
_cell.length_b   1.000
_cell.length_c   1.000
_cell.angle_alpha   90.00
_cell.angle_beta   90.00
_cell.angle_gamma   90.00
#
_symmetry.space_group_name_H-M   'P 1'
#
loop_
_entity.id
_entity.type
_entity.pdbx_description
1 polymer ?
#
loop_
_entity_poly.entity_id
_entity_poly.type
_entity_poly.pdbx_seq_one_letter_code
_entity_poly.pdbx_strand_id
1 'polypeptide(L)'
;MATFNGDFFDFPFLVARAKANRIDVFLQTGLAKDNEDEYQSHTCVHMDCFRWVKQDSYFPQGNPELMTPYAMEQPQVLVQYSVSDAAATYYLYMKYVHPFIFSLCNIILLCPDEVLRKGTGTLCETLLMVEAFRGEIIMPNRHEQAHRHMYDGHLLASETYVGRHVEALEAGIFHHDSDIQTDFKIVPAAVRQFILFIDELDAALTFCIVEESKLSMDVVTSYDEVKAEIQAALEVMSDNLKCMDNPLIYHLDVAAMYLNIMLSNRLQPDSMVDESVCAVYDYNRPGKTCG
;
A
#
# COMPACT_ATOMS: atom_id res chain seq x y z
N MET A 1 4.55 16.83 20.69
CA MET A 1 3.78 17.99 20.19
C MET A 1 3.18 17.59 18.85
N ALA A 2 1.90 17.85 18.58
CA ALA A 2 1.27 17.47 17.31
C ALA A 2 0.70 18.70 16.60
N THR A 3 0.88 18.76 15.28
CA THR A 3 0.40 19.85 14.41
C THR A 3 -0.13 19.27 13.10
N PHE A 4 -0.75 20.11 12.27
CA PHE A 4 -1.12 19.77 10.90
C PHE A 4 -0.48 20.77 9.94
N ASN A 5 0.54 20.33 9.20
CA ASN A 5 1.38 21.18 8.35
C ASN A 5 2.16 22.25 9.13
N GLY A 6 2.61 21.89 10.33
CA GLY A 6 3.28 22.80 11.25
C GLY A 6 4.70 23.14 10.83
N ASP A 7 5.40 22.21 10.17
CA ASP A 7 6.77 22.43 9.70
C ASP A 7 6.85 23.56 8.67
N PHE A 8 5.84 23.70 7.82
CA PHE A 8 5.86 24.65 6.70
C PHE A 8 5.04 25.92 6.94
N PHE A 9 4.20 25.95 7.97
CA PHE A 9 3.36 27.11 8.26
C PHE A 9 3.44 27.57 9.72
N ASP A 10 2.98 26.75 10.66
CA ASP A 10 2.80 27.18 12.05
C ASP A 10 4.11 27.61 12.73
N PHE A 11 5.15 26.77 12.66
CA PHE A 11 6.43 27.08 13.32
C PHE A 11 7.24 28.17 12.61
N PRO A 12 7.36 28.20 11.27
CA PRO A 12 7.95 29.35 10.59
C PRO A 12 7.28 30.68 10.98
N PHE A 13 5.94 30.68 11.03
CA PHE A 13 5.18 31.86 11.42
C PHE A 13 5.45 32.25 12.89
N LEU A 14 5.40 31.28 13.80
CA LEU A 14 5.68 31.48 15.22
C LEU A 14 7.09 32.05 15.44
N VAL A 15 8.10 31.47 14.80
CA VAL A 15 9.51 31.90 14.92
C VAL A 15 9.70 33.30 14.34
N ALA A 16 9.12 33.61 13.18
CA ALA A 16 9.19 34.95 12.60
C ALA A 16 8.55 36.01 13.52
N ARG A 17 7.39 35.70 14.12
CA ARG A 17 6.70 36.59 15.07
C ARG A 17 7.45 36.72 16.39
N ALA A 18 8.00 35.64 16.92
CA ALA A 18 8.81 35.66 18.14
C ALA A 18 10.07 36.52 17.94
N LYS A 19 10.76 36.36 16.80
CA LYS A 19 11.91 37.18 16.42
C LYS A 19 11.56 38.66 16.34
N ALA A 20 10.41 39.01 15.74
CA ALA A 20 9.93 40.40 15.69
C ALA A 20 9.68 40.99 17.08
N ASN A 21 9.34 40.16 18.07
CA ASN A 21 9.11 40.54 19.46
C ASN A 21 10.32 40.29 20.38
N ARG A 22 11.51 40.00 19.81
CA ARG A 22 12.76 39.74 20.54
C ARG A 22 12.67 38.54 21.52
N ILE A 23 11.85 37.55 21.16
CA ILE A 23 11.73 36.28 21.88
C ILE A 23 12.53 35.22 21.12
N ASP A 24 13.44 34.56 21.82
CA ASP A 24 14.18 33.41 21.30
C ASP A 24 13.37 32.13 21.54
N VAL A 25 12.82 31.54 20.48
CA VAL A 25 11.99 30.33 20.58
C VAL A 25 12.81 29.13 21.04
N PHE A 26 14.05 29.00 20.58
CA PHE A 26 14.91 27.87 20.96
C PHE A 26 15.21 27.89 22.46
N LEU A 27 15.53 29.07 23.01
CA LEU A 27 15.78 29.20 24.46
C LEU A 27 14.54 28.89 25.30
N GLN A 28 13.35 29.18 24.79
CA GLN A 28 12.08 29.02 25.52
C GLN A 28 11.52 27.59 25.45
N THR A 29 11.60 26.94 24.29
CA THR A 29 10.93 25.66 24.04
C THR A 29 11.87 24.53 23.62
N GLY A 30 13.13 24.82 23.32
CA GLY A 30 14.09 23.87 22.76
C GLY A 30 13.82 23.50 21.29
N LEU A 31 12.86 24.17 20.64
CA LEU A 31 12.52 23.91 19.24
C LEU A 31 13.53 24.63 18.32
N ALA A 32 14.16 23.88 17.42
CA ALA A 32 15.08 24.38 16.43
C ALA A 32 14.71 23.86 15.05
N LYS A 33 15.15 24.60 14.02
CA LYS A 33 15.04 24.15 12.63
C LYS A 33 16.24 23.25 12.30
N ASP A 34 15.98 22.12 11.66
CA ASP A 34 17.02 21.19 11.21
C ASP A 34 17.54 21.54 9.79
N ASN A 35 18.36 20.66 9.22
CA ASN A 35 18.91 20.83 7.87
C ASN A 35 17.90 20.55 6.74
N GLU A 36 16.78 19.88 7.04
CA GLU A 36 15.70 19.58 6.09
C GLU A 36 14.58 20.64 6.16
N ASP A 37 14.85 21.77 6.84
CA ASP A 37 13.92 22.87 7.07
C ASP A 37 12.70 22.51 7.95
N GLU A 38 12.82 21.50 8.80
CA GLU A 38 11.78 21.00 9.70
C GLU A 38 12.05 21.40 11.15
N TYR A 39 11.01 21.42 11.98
CA TYR A 39 11.12 21.86 13.37
C TYR A 39 11.16 20.69 14.34
N GLN A 40 12.28 20.57 15.05
CA GLN A 40 12.53 19.46 15.98
C GLN A 40 12.95 19.97 17.36
N SER A 41 12.73 19.14 18.38
CA SER A 41 13.18 19.40 19.75
C SER A 41 13.76 18.14 20.36
N HIS A 42 14.78 18.29 21.20
CA HIS A 42 15.42 17.17 21.88
C HIS A 42 14.55 16.50 22.93
N THR A 43 13.60 17.24 23.52
CA THR A 43 12.79 16.77 24.66
C THR A 43 11.36 16.41 24.29
N CYS A 44 10.89 16.88 23.12
CA CYS A 44 9.53 16.67 22.66
C CYS A 44 9.53 16.33 21.17
N VAL A 45 9.10 15.11 20.86
CA VAL A 45 8.86 14.66 19.49
C VAL A 45 7.79 15.54 18.84
N HIS A 46 8.07 16.03 17.63
CA HIS A 46 7.14 16.85 16.87
C HIS A 46 6.46 16.02 15.78
N MET A 47 5.18 15.73 16.00
CA MET A 47 4.35 14.92 15.12
C MET A 47 3.56 15.81 14.17
N ASP A 48 4.10 16.08 12.98
CA ASP A 48 3.34 16.72 11.91
C ASP A 48 2.43 15.70 11.23
N CYS A 49 1.14 15.72 11.59
CA CYS A 49 0.14 14.79 11.07
C CYS A 49 -0.06 14.92 9.55
N PHE A 50 0.33 16.05 8.94
CA PHE A 50 0.25 16.23 7.50
C PHE A 50 1.23 15.34 6.74
N ARG A 51 2.36 14.96 7.36
CA ARG A 51 3.30 13.98 6.78
C ARG A 51 2.64 12.60 6.65
N TRP A 52 1.98 12.14 7.72
CA TRP A 52 1.18 10.92 7.70
C TRP A 52 0.05 10.99 6.67
N VAL A 53 -0.63 12.14 6.55
CA VAL A 53 -1.71 12.29 5.56
C VAL A 53 -1.21 12.15 4.12
N LYS A 54 -0.07 12.77 3.80
CA LYS A 54 0.54 12.68 2.47
C LYS A 54 1.07 11.29 2.14
N GLN A 55 1.61 10.59 3.13
CA GLN A 55 2.29 9.32 2.93
C GLN A 55 1.36 8.12 3.04
N ASP A 56 0.42 8.14 3.98
CA ASP A 56 -0.30 6.96 4.45
C ASP A 56 -1.83 7.06 4.37
N SER A 57 -2.42 8.26 4.18
CA SER A 57 -3.87 8.45 4.34
C SER A 57 -4.70 8.57 3.05
N TYR A 58 -4.09 8.47 1.86
CA TYR A 58 -4.79 8.41 0.55
C TYR A 58 -5.88 9.48 0.27
N PHE A 59 -5.84 10.67 0.91
CA PHE A 59 -6.87 11.70 0.74
C PHE A 59 -6.51 12.76 -0.33
N PRO A 60 -7.50 13.28 -1.10
CA PRO A 60 -7.31 14.42 -2.01
C PRO A 60 -7.22 15.78 -1.26
N GLN A 61 -6.48 16.74 -1.83
CA GLN A 61 -6.18 18.05 -1.22
C GLN A 61 -7.30 19.09 -1.44
N GLY A 62 -7.52 20.00 -0.46
CA GLY A 62 -8.54 21.07 -0.51
C GLY A 62 -7.97 22.48 -0.24
N ASN A 63 -8.73 23.53 -0.59
CA ASN A 63 -8.27 24.94 -0.62
C ASN A 63 -8.83 25.84 0.51
N PRO A 64 -8.00 26.70 1.16
CA PRO A 64 -8.41 27.64 2.21
C PRO A 64 -8.34 29.14 1.79
N GLU A 65 -9.41 29.72 1.23
CA GLU A 65 -9.38 31.13 0.74
C GLU A 65 -10.16 32.16 1.59
N LEU A 66 -10.83 31.78 2.68
CA LEU A 66 -11.86 32.64 3.34
C LEU A 66 -11.56 33.14 4.77
N MET A 67 -10.37 32.90 5.34
CA MET A 67 -10.13 33.14 6.78
C MET A 67 -9.94 34.61 7.18
N THR A 68 -9.28 35.42 6.35
CA THR A 68 -8.94 36.83 6.67
C THR A 68 -10.14 37.75 6.89
N PRO A 69 -11.21 37.75 6.05
CA PRO A 69 -12.37 38.61 6.28
C PRO A 69 -13.17 38.21 7.54
N TYR A 70 -13.22 36.92 7.89
CA TYR A 70 -13.97 36.43 9.06
C TYR A 70 -13.40 36.91 10.40
N ALA A 71 -12.13 37.31 10.45
CA ALA A 71 -11.52 37.87 11.67
C ALA A 71 -12.15 39.21 12.09
N MET A 72 -12.63 40.02 11.14
CA MET A 72 -13.27 41.31 11.40
C MET A 72 -14.79 41.21 11.50
N GLU A 73 -15.42 40.39 10.63
CA GLU A 73 -16.87 40.37 10.49
C GLU A 73 -17.54 39.33 11.41
N GLN A 74 -16.90 38.19 11.67
CA GLN A 74 -17.51 37.04 12.38
C GLN A 74 -16.51 36.30 13.30
N PRO A 75 -16.02 36.94 14.38
CA PRO A 75 -14.98 36.37 15.24
C PRO A 75 -15.42 35.06 15.92
N GLN A 76 -16.71 34.89 16.24
CA GLN A 76 -17.22 33.68 16.88
C GLN A 76 -17.10 32.45 15.97
N VAL A 77 -17.35 32.61 14.67
CA VAL A 77 -17.25 31.53 13.66
C VAL A 77 -15.79 31.17 13.46
N LEU A 78 -14.89 32.16 13.42
CA LEU A 78 -13.46 31.92 13.31
C LEU A 78 -12.88 31.18 14.54
N VAL A 79 -13.34 31.50 15.75
CA VAL A 79 -12.96 30.79 16.98
C VAL A 79 -13.45 29.34 16.95
N GLN A 80 -14.70 29.10 16.51
CA GLN A 80 -15.22 27.75 16.34
C GLN A 80 -14.40 26.93 15.34
N TYR A 81 -14.02 27.55 14.21
CA TYR A 81 -13.15 26.93 13.22
C TYR A 81 -11.76 26.59 13.81
N SER A 82 -11.13 27.52 14.51
CA SER A 82 -9.82 27.30 15.16
C SER A 82 -9.86 26.18 16.21
N VAL A 83 -10.91 26.13 17.03
CA VAL A 83 -11.10 25.04 18.02
C VAL A 83 -11.38 23.71 17.32
N SER A 84 -12.15 23.75 16.23
CA SER A 84 -12.42 22.57 15.40
C SER A 84 -11.15 22.01 14.79
N ASP A 85 -10.27 22.84 14.25
CA ASP A 85 -8.99 22.41 13.66
C ASP A 85 -8.06 21.80 14.70
N ALA A 86 -7.96 22.41 15.88
CA ALA A 86 -7.17 21.86 16.98
C ALA A 86 -7.73 20.51 17.46
N ALA A 87 -9.06 20.40 17.60
CA ALA A 87 -9.73 19.16 17.98
C ALA A 87 -9.54 18.06 16.92
N ALA A 88 -9.70 18.40 15.63
CA ALA A 88 -9.50 17.49 14.52
C ALA A 88 -8.05 16.99 14.49
N THR A 89 -7.07 17.88 14.62
CA THR A 89 -5.64 17.53 14.67
C THR A 89 -5.33 16.62 15.86
N TYR A 90 -5.86 16.92 17.04
CA TYR A 90 -5.67 16.10 18.24
C TYR A 90 -6.27 14.70 18.09
N TYR A 91 -7.51 14.58 17.59
CA TYR A 91 -8.14 13.28 17.40
C TYR A 91 -7.52 12.48 16.27
N LEU A 92 -7.11 13.14 15.18
CA LEU A 92 -6.33 12.52 14.10
C LEU A 92 -5.03 11.93 14.65
N TYR A 93 -4.29 12.73 15.42
CA TYR A 93 -3.08 12.28 16.08
C TYR A 93 -3.34 11.09 17.01
N MET A 94 -4.25 11.23 17.98
CA MET A 94 -4.45 10.20 19.00
C MET A 94 -5.04 8.89 18.46
N LYS A 95 -5.92 8.96 17.45
CA LYS A 95 -6.57 7.76 16.91
C LYS A 95 -5.75 7.05 15.84
N TYR A 96 -5.04 7.79 15.00
CA TYR A 96 -4.35 7.22 13.84
C TYR A 96 -2.84 7.31 13.97
N VAL A 97 -2.28 8.53 14.07
CA VAL A 97 -0.83 8.73 13.97
C VAL A 97 -0.08 8.17 15.17
N HIS A 98 -0.56 8.40 16.39
CA HIS A 98 0.10 7.98 17.62
C HIS A 98 0.27 6.45 17.72
N PRO A 99 -0.81 5.64 17.67
CA PRO A 99 -0.64 4.19 17.74
C PRO A 99 0.15 3.64 16.56
N PHE A 100 0.01 4.20 15.35
CA PHE A 100 0.72 3.74 14.17
C PHE A 100 2.23 3.96 14.27
N ILE A 101 2.66 5.21 14.47
CA ILE A 101 4.09 5.58 14.49
C ILE A 101 4.81 4.90 15.66
N PHE A 102 4.24 4.92 16.86
CA PHE A 102 4.89 4.29 18.01
C PHE A 102 4.90 2.76 17.91
N SER A 103 3.90 2.14 17.26
CA SER A 103 3.97 0.70 16.97
C SER A 103 5.07 0.37 15.96
N LEU A 104 5.24 1.20 14.92
CA LEU A 104 6.32 1.05 13.94
C LEU A 104 7.70 1.19 14.59
N CYS A 105 7.86 2.12 15.54
CA CYS A 105 9.12 2.30 16.29
C CYS A 105 9.53 1.07 17.12
N ASN A 106 8.61 0.14 17.40
CA ASN A 106 8.97 -1.12 18.08
C ASN A 106 9.74 -2.09 17.17
N ILE A 107 9.65 -1.91 15.85
CA ILE A 107 10.26 -2.80 14.84
C ILE A 107 11.36 -2.06 14.06
N ILE A 108 11.10 -0.80 13.70
CA ILE A 108 12.04 0.05 12.98
C ILE A 108 12.94 0.77 13.97
N LEU A 109 14.25 0.63 13.81
CA LEU A 109 15.27 1.23 14.69
C LEU A 109 15.51 2.72 14.35
N LEU A 110 14.46 3.53 14.40
CA LEU A 110 14.51 4.98 14.16
C LEU A 110 13.68 5.72 15.21
N CYS A 111 14.00 7.01 15.42
CA CYS A 111 13.21 7.86 16.30
C CYS A 111 11.80 8.09 15.71
N PRO A 112 10.77 8.34 16.53
CA PRO A 112 9.41 8.54 16.03
C PRO A 112 9.28 9.71 15.03
N ASP A 113 10.09 10.77 15.21
CA ASP A 113 10.18 11.87 14.25
C ASP A 113 10.66 11.39 12.88
N GLU A 114 11.66 10.51 12.83
CA GLU A 114 12.22 9.96 11.59
C GLU A 114 11.27 8.95 10.94
N VAL A 115 10.62 8.09 11.74
CA VAL A 115 9.62 7.13 11.23
C VAL A 115 8.46 7.85 10.54
N LEU A 116 8.04 9.00 11.07
CA LEU A 116 6.97 9.81 10.48
C LEU A 116 7.38 10.54 9.19
N ARG A 117 8.68 10.84 9.02
CA ARG A 117 9.17 11.76 7.98
C ARG A 117 9.91 11.07 6.85
N LYS A 118 10.62 9.98 7.14
CA LYS A 118 11.38 9.24 6.14
C LYS A 118 10.43 8.44 5.27
N GLY A 119 10.75 8.39 3.97
CA GLY A 119 9.96 7.62 3.01
C GLY A 119 9.97 6.13 3.36
N THR A 120 8.88 5.45 3.01
CA THR A 120 8.71 4.00 3.27
C THR A 120 9.87 3.16 2.75
N GLY A 121 10.52 3.55 1.65
CA GLY A 121 11.73 2.90 1.14
C GLY A 121 12.90 2.88 2.14
N THR A 122 13.15 4.00 2.84
CA THR A 122 14.20 4.07 3.88
C THR A 122 13.80 3.29 5.13
N LEU A 123 12.51 3.23 5.45
CA LEU A 123 12.01 2.38 6.53
C LEU A 123 12.27 0.89 6.22
N CYS A 124 11.99 0.47 4.99
CA CYS A 124 12.31 -0.88 4.51
C CYS A 124 13.83 -1.15 4.51
N GLU A 125 14.66 -0.20 4.07
CA GLU A 125 16.13 -0.28 4.11
C GLU A 125 16.61 -0.57 5.55
N THR A 126 16.09 0.17 6.53
CA THR A 126 16.44 -0.02 7.94
C THR A 126 16.08 -1.43 8.44
N LEU A 127 14.90 -1.95 8.07
CA LEU A 127 14.49 -3.31 8.42
C LEU A 127 15.41 -4.36 7.78
N LEU A 128 15.75 -4.19 6.49
CA LEU A 128 16.66 -5.08 5.79
C LEU A 128 18.08 -5.04 6.38
N MET A 129 18.56 -3.88 6.83
CA MET A 129 19.85 -3.77 7.51
C MET A 129 19.87 -4.54 8.84
N VAL A 130 18.78 -4.53 9.61
CA VAL A 130 18.68 -5.32 10.85
C VAL A 130 18.73 -6.82 10.56
N GLU A 131 18.00 -7.28 9.55
CA GLU A 131 17.99 -8.70 9.16
C GLU A 131 19.33 -9.14 8.55
N ALA A 132 19.97 -8.29 7.73
CA ALA A 132 21.30 -8.54 7.19
C ALA A 132 22.35 -8.64 8.30
N PHE A 133 22.30 -7.74 9.29
CA PHE A 133 23.18 -7.80 10.46
C PHE A 133 22.98 -9.10 11.25
N ARG A 134 21.72 -9.52 11.48
CA ARG A 134 21.39 -10.79 12.15
C ARG A 134 21.86 -12.01 11.37
N GLY A 135 21.81 -11.94 10.04
CA GLY A 135 22.30 -12.98 9.14
C GLY A 135 23.80 -12.96 8.88
N GLU A 136 24.55 -12.04 9.51
CA GLU A 136 25.99 -11.82 9.26
C GLU A 136 26.32 -11.52 7.78
N ILE A 137 25.38 -10.88 7.07
CA ILE A 137 25.49 -10.52 5.66
C ILE A 137 26.06 -9.11 5.56
N ILE A 138 27.10 -8.94 4.72
CA ILE A 138 27.69 -7.62 4.46
C ILE A 138 26.69 -6.77 3.68
N MET A 139 26.40 -5.58 4.20
CA MET A 139 25.52 -4.62 3.56
C MET A 139 26.21 -3.98 2.35
N PRO A 140 25.61 -4.01 1.15
CA PRO A 140 26.19 -3.37 -0.01
C PRO A 140 26.17 -1.84 0.13
N ASN A 141 27.07 -1.17 -0.59
CA ASN A 141 27.03 0.28 -0.72
C ASN A 141 25.78 0.72 -1.48
N ARG A 142 25.38 1.98 -1.27
CA ARG A 142 24.26 2.57 -2.02
C ARG A 142 24.51 2.50 -3.52
N HIS A 143 23.46 2.14 -4.25
CA HIS A 143 23.51 2.06 -5.70
C HIS A 143 23.69 3.46 -6.31
N GLU A 144 24.71 3.62 -7.14
CA GLU A 144 24.95 4.83 -7.92
C GLU A 144 24.59 4.58 -9.39
N GLN A 145 23.67 5.38 -9.94
CA GLN A 145 23.29 5.24 -11.34
C GLN A 145 24.42 5.68 -12.27
N ALA A 146 24.74 4.86 -13.28
CA ALA A 146 25.71 5.23 -14.28
C ALA A 146 25.13 6.32 -15.19
N HIS A 147 25.90 7.38 -15.43
CA HIS A 147 25.38 8.61 -16.03
C HIS A 147 25.07 8.51 -17.54
N ARG A 148 25.38 7.40 -18.20
CA ARG A 148 25.20 7.21 -19.66
C ARG A 148 25.02 5.74 -20.01
N HIS A 149 23.76 5.31 -20.12
CA HIS A 149 23.42 4.03 -20.73
C HIS A 149 23.15 4.23 -22.22
N MET A 150 23.76 3.41 -23.07
CA MET A 150 23.48 3.37 -24.50
C MET A 150 22.80 2.05 -24.83
N TYR A 151 21.78 2.10 -25.69
CA TYR A 151 21.10 0.94 -26.24
C TYR A 151 21.00 1.10 -27.75
N ASP A 152 21.46 0.11 -28.50
CA ASP A 152 21.54 0.14 -29.97
C ASP A 152 22.16 1.43 -30.56
N GLY A 153 23.20 1.95 -29.89
CA GLY A 153 23.91 3.16 -30.32
C GLY A 153 23.19 4.48 -30.01
N HIS A 154 22.03 4.43 -29.35
CA HIS A 154 21.30 5.59 -28.87
C HIS A 154 21.49 5.78 -27.37
N LEU A 155 21.64 7.03 -26.93
CA LEU A 155 21.67 7.36 -25.52
C LEU A 155 20.26 7.19 -24.93
N LEU A 156 20.13 6.38 -23.88
CA LEU A 156 18.88 6.22 -23.15
C LEU A 156 18.60 7.46 -22.31
N ALA A 157 17.39 8.00 -22.44
CA ALA A 157 16.90 9.09 -21.58
C ALA A 157 16.43 8.56 -20.22
N SER A 158 15.79 7.39 -20.20
CA SER A 158 15.32 6.70 -19.01
C SER A 158 15.21 5.20 -19.29
N GLU A 159 15.49 4.38 -18.30
CA GLU A 159 15.33 2.93 -18.36
C GLU A 159 14.33 2.50 -17.28
N THR A 160 13.26 1.82 -17.69
CA THR A 160 12.21 1.32 -16.80
C THR A 160 11.65 0.01 -17.33
N TYR A 161 10.96 -0.75 -16.49
CA TYR A 161 10.23 -1.96 -16.89
C TYR A 161 8.75 -1.66 -17.17
N VAL A 162 8.06 -2.55 -17.88
CA VAL A 162 6.61 -2.45 -18.09
C VAL A 162 5.90 -2.72 -16.78
N GLY A 163 5.16 -1.71 -16.29
CA GLY A 163 4.42 -1.79 -15.04
C GLY A 163 3.13 -2.60 -15.13
N ARG A 164 2.16 -2.25 -14.26
CA ARG A 164 0.86 -2.93 -14.20
C ARG A 164 0.09 -2.76 -15.51
N HIS A 165 -0.54 -3.84 -15.96
CA HIS A 165 -1.53 -3.79 -17.03
C HIS A 165 -2.83 -3.14 -16.54
N VAL A 166 -3.37 -2.21 -17.32
CA VAL A 166 -4.63 -1.51 -17.01
C VAL A 166 -5.52 -1.55 -18.24
N GLU A 167 -6.73 -2.09 -18.08
CA GLU A 167 -7.73 -2.16 -19.13
C GLU A 167 -9.07 -1.62 -18.63
N ALA A 168 -9.74 -0.85 -19.48
CA ALA A 168 -11.14 -0.47 -19.31
C ALA A 168 -11.95 -1.18 -20.39
N LEU A 169 -12.51 -2.34 -20.05
CA LEU A 169 -13.23 -3.20 -21.00
C LEU A 169 -14.59 -2.61 -21.39
N GLU A 170 -15.34 -2.12 -20.40
CA GLU A 170 -16.66 -1.55 -20.59
C GLU A 170 -16.84 -0.29 -19.74
N ALA A 171 -17.63 0.65 -20.26
CA ALA A 171 -18.05 1.85 -19.56
C ALA A 171 -19.57 1.93 -19.59
N GLY A 172 -20.17 2.26 -18.45
CA GLY A 172 -21.62 2.29 -18.33
C GLY A 172 -22.06 2.33 -16.86
N ILE A 173 -23.36 2.28 -16.67
CA ILE A 173 -23.98 2.20 -15.35
C ILE A 173 -24.42 0.75 -15.15
N PHE A 174 -23.82 0.08 -14.17
CA PHE A 174 -24.19 -1.27 -13.75
C PHE A 174 -24.72 -1.19 -12.31
N HIS A 175 -25.90 -1.78 -12.07
CA HIS A 175 -26.55 -1.76 -10.77
C HIS A 175 -27.11 -3.15 -10.46
N HIS A 176 -26.79 -3.65 -9.27
CA HIS A 176 -27.29 -4.91 -8.74
C HIS A 176 -28.81 -4.86 -8.46
N ASP A 177 -29.29 -3.73 -7.91
CA ASP A 177 -30.65 -3.58 -7.37
C ASP A 177 -31.62 -2.84 -8.31
N SER A 178 -31.44 -2.93 -9.62
CA SER A 178 -32.24 -2.14 -10.57
C SER A 178 -32.95 -2.98 -11.62
N ASP A 179 -34.02 -2.43 -12.20
CA ASP A 179 -34.73 -2.92 -13.39
C ASP A 179 -33.86 -2.97 -14.67
N ILE A 180 -32.53 -2.85 -14.55
CA ILE A 180 -31.57 -2.78 -15.64
C ILE A 180 -30.90 -4.15 -15.79
N GLN A 181 -31.53 -4.99 -16.62
CA GLN A 181 -30.96 -6.27 -17.01
C GLN A 181 -29.75 -6.07 -17.94
N THR A 182 -28.75 -6.95 -17.79
CA THR A 182 -27.54 -6.97 -18.63
C THR A 182 -27.57 -8.20 -19.54
N ASP A 183 -27.10 -8.05 -20.77
CA ASP A 183 -26.97 -9.15 -21.75
C ASP A 183 -25.71 -9.97 -21.44
N PHE A 184 -25.89 -11.21 -21.01
CA PHE A 184 -24.80 -12.15 -20.77
C PHE A 184 -24.66 -13.13 -21.93
N LYS A 185 -23.46 -13.18 -22.52
CA LYS A 185 -23.08 -14.15 -23.55
C LYS A 185 -22.01 -15.07 -23.01
N ILE A 186 -22.43 -16.23 -22.55
CA ILE A 186 -21.55 -17.19 -21.91
C ILE A 186 -20.83 -18.01 -22.99
N VAL A 187 -19.51 -18.15 -22.86
CA VAL A 187 -18.70 -18.96 -23.76
C VAL A 187 -18.88 -20.45 -23.40
N PRO A 188 -19.44 -21.30 -24.29
CA PRO A 188 -19.76 -22.69 -23.95
C PRO A 188 -18.54 -23.52 -23.57
N ALA A 189 -17.36 -23.19 -24.13
CA ALA A 189 -16.11 -23.86 -23.82
C ALA A 189 -15.69 -23.66 -22.35
N ALA A 190 -15.94 -22.48 -21.78
CA ALA A 190 -15.59 -22.18 -20.40
C ALA A 190 -16.47 -22.97 -19.42
N VAL A 191 -17.79 -22.98 -19.65
CA VAL A 191 -18.73 -23.76 -18.81
C VAL A 191 -18.49 -25.26 -18.97
N ARG A 192 -18.22 -25.73 -20.19
CA ARG A 192 -17.86 -27.12 -20.45
C ARG A 192 -16.57 -27.53 -19.77
N GLN A 193 -15.58 -26.65 -19.62
CA GLN A 193 -14.37 -26.97 -18.87
C GLN A 193 -14.72 -27.28 -17.41
N PHE A 194 -15.52 -26.43 -16.76
CA PHE A 194 -15.97 -26.66 -15.37
C PHE A 194 -16.93 -27.86 -15.20
N ILE A 195 -17.76 -28.18 -16.20
CA ILE A 195 -18.73 -29.29 -16.13
C ILE A 195 -18.11 -30.64 -16.54
N LEU A 196 -17.32 -30.70 -17.61
CA LEU A 196 -16.73 -31.96 -18.11
C LEU A 196 -15.58 -32.47 -17.24
N PHE A 197 -14.90 -31.58 -16.51
CA PHE A 197 -13.96 -31.99 -15.48
C PHE A 197 -14.65 -31.91 -14.12
N ILE A 198 -15.47 -32.92 -13.80
CA ILE A 198 -15.91 -33.19 -12.42
C ILE A 198 -14.71 -33.17 -11.45
N ASP A 199 -13.54 -33.59 -11.94
CA ASP A 199 -12.28 -33.57 -11.21
C ASP A 199 -11.76 -32.14 -10.92
N GLU A 200 -12.04 -31.14 -11.76
CA GLU A 200 -11.65 -29.74 -11.49
C GLU A 200 -12.57 -29.09 -10.44
N LEU A 201 -13.88 -29.37 -10.48
CA LEU A 201 -14.79 -28.90 -9.43
C LEU A 201 -14.48 -29.55 -8.08
N ASP A 202 -14.23 -30.87 -8.08
CA ASP A 202 -13.82 -31.61 -6.88
C ASP A 202 -12.50 -31.04 -6.32
N ALA A 203 -11.49 -30.88 -7.17
CA ALA A 203 -10.20 -30.31 -6.80
C ALA A 203 -10.32 -28.87 -6.27
N ALA A 204 -11.16 -28.02 -6.89
CA ALA A 204 -11.39 -26.65 -6.43
C ALA A 204 -12.09 -26.61 -5.06
N LEU A 205 -13.12 -27.44 -4.85
CA LEU A 205 -13.81 -27.52 -3.56
C LEU A 205 -12.89 -28.09 -2.47
N THR A 206 -12.12 -29.14 -2.78
CA THR A 206 -11.12 -29.68 -1.86
C THR A 206 -10.04 -28.65 -1.54
N PHE A 207 -9.57 -27.88 -2.53
CA PHE A 207 -8.62 -26.79 -2.31
C PHE A 207 -9.22 -25.71 -1.38
N CYS A 208 -10.47 -25.30 -1.59
CA CYS A 208 -11.15 -24.34 -0.73
C CYS A 208 -11.26 -24.82 0.73
N ILE A 209 -11.55 -26.10 0.95
CA ILE A 209 -11.68 -26.68 2.29
C ILE A 209 -10.31 -26.86 2.97
N VAL A 210 -9.37 -27.48 2.26
CA VAL A 210 -8.08 -27.90 2.82
C VAL A 210 -7.07 -26.74 2.84
N GLU A 211 -6.96 -26.00 1.74
CA GLU A 211 -5.94 -24.97 1.60
C GLU A 211 -6.42 -23.58 2.02
N GLU A 212 -7.63 -23.17 1.63
CA GLU A 212 -8.12 -21.83 1.99
C GLU A 212 -8.70 -21.79 3.41
N SER A 213 -9.54 -22.77 3.75
CA SER A 213 -10.22 -22.84 5.06
C SER A 213 -9.42 -23.55 6.14
N LYS A 214 -8.33 -24.26 5.77
CA LYS A 214 -7.48 -25.06 6.68
C LYS A 214 -8.27 -26.10 7.49
N LEU A 215 -9.29 -26.69 6.90
CA LEU A 215 -10.13 -27.74 7.49
C LEU A 215 -9.84 -29.11 6.87
N SER A 216 -10.05 -30.19 7.64
CA SER A 216 -10.03 -31.54 7.08
C SER A 216 -11.35 -31.85 6.39
N MET A 217 -11.27 -32.59 5.29
CA MET A 217 -12.44 -33.14 4.59
C MET A 217 -13.31 -34.00 5.52
N ASP A 218 -12.74 -34.63 6.55
CA ASP A 218 -13.47 -35.50 7.49
C ASP A 218 -14.53 -34.76 8.32
N VAL A 219 -14.40 -33.43 8.45
CA VAL A 219 -15.31 -32.59 9.25
C VAL A 219 -16.49 -32.09 8.41
N VAL A 220 -16.40 -32.19 7.09
CA VAL A 220 -17.40 -31.62 6.17
C VAL A 220 -18.52 -32.64 5.94
N THR A 221 -19.73 -32.31 6.39
CA THR A 221 -20.90 -33.19 6.28
C THR A 221 -21.76 -32.93 5.05
N SER A 222 -21.66 -31.73 4.44
CA SER A 222 -22.51 -31.27 3.34
C SER A 222 -21.79 -31.21 1.99
N TYR A 223 -20.66 -31.91 1.84
CA TYR A 223 -19.81 -31.81 0.66
C TYR A 223 -20.57 -32.20 -0.62
N ASP A 224 -21.16 -33.39 -0.63
CA ASP A 224 -21.86 -33.92 -1.80
C ASP A 224 -23.11 -33.09 -2.16
N GLU A 225 -23.80 -32.54 -1.16
CA GLU A 225 -24.98 -31.69 -1.35
C GLU A 225 -24.60 -30.37 -2.05
N VAL A 226 -23.60 -29.65 -1.52
CA VAL A 226 -23.15 -28.38 -2.09
C VAL A 226 -22.53 -28.58 -3.47
N LYS A 227 -21.78 -29.67 -3.68
CA LYS A 227 -21.22 -30.01 -4.99
C LYS A 227 -22.33 -30.22 -6.02
N ALA A 228 -23.39 -30.95 -5.66
CA ALA A 228 -24.53 -31.18 -6.54
C ALA A 228 -25.30 -29.89 -6.86
N GLU A 229 -25.48 -28.99 -5.90
CA GLU A 229 -26.11 -27.68 -6.11
C GLU A 229 -25.32 -26.81 -7.11
N ILE A 230 -23.99 -26.73 -6.93
CA ILE A 230 -23.12 -25.98 -7.85
C ILE A 230 -23.15 -26.59 -9.24
N GLN A 231 -23.08 -27.92 -9.35
CA GLN A 231 -23.15 -28.62 -10.62
C GLN A 231 -24.47 -28.35 -11.34
N ALA A 232 -25.60 -28.42 -10.65
CA ALA A 232 -26.91 -28.13 -11.23
C ALA A 232 -27.01 -26.69 -11.73
N ALA A 233 -26.45 -25.71 -11.00
CA ALA A 233 -26.42 -24.32 -11.43
C ALA A 233 -25.56 -24.13 -12.70
N LEU A 234 -24.42 -24.81 -12.80
CA LEU A 234 -23.55 -24.77 -13.98
C LEU A 234 -24.24 -25.42 -15.20
N GLU A 235 -24.94 -26.53 -15.02
CA GLU A 235 -25.72 -27.19 -16.08
C GLU A 235 -26.81 -26.26 -16.64
N VAL A 236 -27.52 -25.52 -15.77
CA VAL A 236 -28.51 -24.50 -16.20
C VAL A 236 -27.84 -23.39 -17.04
N MET A 237 -26.65 -22.93 -16.64
CA MET A 237 -25.88 -21.93 -17.41
C MET A 237 -25.37 -22.48 -18.75
N SER A 238 -25.06 -23.77 -18.83
CA SER A 238 -24.65 -24.44 -20.07
C SER A 238 -25.79 -24.51 -21.10
N ASP A 239 -27.02 -24.73 -20.63
CA ASP A 239 -28.20 -24.83 -21.51
C ASP A 239 -28.67 -23.44 -21.98
N ASN A 240 -28.46 -22.39 -21.18
CA ASN A 240 -28.88 -21.01 -21.45
C ASN A 240 -27.69 -20.06 -21.66
N LEU A 241 -27.00 -20.22 -22.80
CA LEU A 241 -25.77 -19.46 -23.13
C LEU A 241 -25.98 -17.96 -23.40
N LYS A 242 -27.23 -17.53 -23.58
CA LYS A 242 -27.61 -16.12 -23.76
C LYS A 242 -28.75 -15.82 -22.82
N CYS A 243 -28.52 -14.98 -21.81
CA CYS A 243 -29.53 -14.60 -20.85
C CYS A 243 -29.50 -13.09 -20.59
N MET A 244 -30.67 -12.56 -20.21
CA MET A 244 -30.86 -11.18 -19.80
C MET A 244 -31.25 -11.21 -18.33
N ASP A 245 -30.29 -10.95 -17.46
CA ASP A 245 -30.47 -11.08 -16.00
C ASP A 245 -29.85 -9.89 -15.27
N ASN A 246 -30.17 -9.76 -13.98
CA ASN A 246 -29.61 -8.71 -13.13
C ASN A 246 -28.15 -9.06 -12.78
N PRO A 247 -27.19 -8.14 -12.99
CA PRO A 247 -25.78 -8.42 -12.77
C PRO A 247 -25.42 -8.48 -11.28
N LEU A 248 -24.57 -9.43 -10.91
CA LEU A 248 -23.86 -9.42 -9.63
C LEU A 248 -22.50 -8.72 -9.82
N ILE A 249 -22.28 -7.61 -9.11
CA ILE A 249 -21.06 -6.82 -9.23
C ILE A 249 -20.05 -7.33 -8.20
N TYR A 250 -19.01 -8.03 -8.68
CA TYR A 250 -17.93 -8.54 -7.85
C TYR A 250 -16.63 -7.74 -8.07
N HIS A 251 -15.91 -7.49 -6.98
CA HIS A 251 -14.55 -6.98 -7.01
C HIS A 251 -13.61 -8.06 -6.47
N LEU A 252 -12.75 -8.59 -7.34
CA LEU A 252 -11.75 -9.58 -7.01
C LEU A 252 -10.38 -8.91 -6.99
N ASP A 253 -9.69 -8.98 -5.86
CA ASP A 253 -8.34 -8.47 -5.70
C ASP A 253 -7.45 -9.50 -5.02
N VAL A 254 -6.20 -9.57 -5.46
CA VAL A 254 -5.21 -10.50 -4.89
C VAL A 254 -4.55 -9.80 -3.71
N ALA A 255 -4.85 -10.27 -2.50
CA ALA A 255 -4.25 -9.75 -1.28
C ALA A 255 -2.72 -9.75 -1.36
N ALA A 256 -2.09 -8.59 -1.13
CA ALA A 256 -0.63 -8.41 -1.13
C ALA A 256 0.08 -9.04 -2.35
N MET A 257 -0.49 -8.87 -3.55
CA MET A 257 -0.06 -9.53 -4.79
C MET A 257 1.46 -9.59 -4.99
N TYR A 258 2.16 -8.44 -4.98
CA TYR A 258 3.60 -8.41 -5.23
C TYR A 258 4.41 -9.10 -4.13
N LEU A 259 4.01 -8.96 -2.88
CA LEU A 259 4.67 -9.63 -1.76
C LEU A 259 4.55 -11.16 -1.89
N ASN A 260 3.36 -11.64 -2.24
CA ASN A 260 3.13 -13.07 -2.46
C ASN A 260 3.93 -13.59 -3.65
N ILE A 261 3.98 -12.85 -4.77
CA ILE A 261 4.82 -13.21 -5.93
C ILE A 261 6.30 -13.29 -5.53
N MET A 262 6.79 -12.30 -4.76
CA MET A 262 8.16 -12.29 -4.27
C MET A 262 8.47 -13.51 -3.39
N LEU A 263 7.57 -13.86 -2.47
CA LEU A 263 7.76 -14.99 -1.56
C LEU A 263 7.67 -16.34 -2.29
N SER A 264 6.68 -16.52 -3.16
CA SER A 264 6.48 -17.76 -3.91
C SER A 264 7.64 -18.06 -4.86
N ASN A 265 8.19 -17.02 -5.50
CA ASN A 265 9.30 -17.16 -6.44
C ASN A 265 10.68 -16.87 -5.82
N ARG A 266 10.73 -16.59 -4.50
CA ARG A 266 11.96 -16.27 -3.76
C ARG A 266 12.78 -15.13 -4.39
N LEU A 267 12.07 -14.10 -4.88
CA LEU A 267 12.66 -12.95 -5.53
C LEU A 267 13.30 -12.02 -4.50
N GLN A 268 14.59 -11.79 -4.67
CA GLN A 268 15.38 -10.79 -3.95
C GLN A 268 16.51 -10.32 -4.88
N PRO A 269 17.03 -9.09 -4.71
CA PRO A 269 18.06 -8.56 -5.60
C PRO A 269 19.26 -9.49 -5.78
N ASP A 270 19.76 -10.09 -4.71
CA ASP A 270 20.93 -10.98 -4.74
C ASP A 270 20.65 -12.37 -5.35
N SER A 271 19.39 -12.74 -5.54
CA SER A 271 19.02 -13.98 -6.26
C SER A 271 19.07 -13.80 -7.78
N MET A 272 19.18 -12.57 -8.28
CA MET A 272 19.28 -12.29 -9.72
C MET A 272 20.75 -12.44 -10.15
N VAL A 273 21.11 -13.64 -10.59
CA VAL A 273 22.50 -13.98 -10.98
C VAL A 273 22.63 -14.16 -12.48
N ASP A 274 23.73 -13.65 -13.05
CA ASP A 274 24.09 -13.92 -14.43
C ASP A 274 24.57 -15.36 -14.62
N GLU A 275 24.50 -15.86 -15.85
CA GLU A 275 24.97 -17.20 -16.20
C GLU A 275 26.44 -17.44 -15.80
N SER A 276 27.27 -16.39 -15.87
CA SER A 276 28.68 -16.45 -15.48
C SER A 276 28.87 -16.76 -13.99
N VAL A 277 28.03 -16.19 -13.12
CA VAL A 277 28.05 -16.42 -11.67
C VAL A 277 27.45 -17.79 -11.34
N CYS A 278 26.35 -18.15 -12.02
CA CYS A 278 25.73 -19.47 -11.88
C CYS A 278 26.68 -20.61 -12.30
N ALA A 279 27.50 -20.38 -13.34
CA ALA A 279 28.40 -21.40 -13.88
C ALA A 279 29.50 -21.83 -12.90
N VAL A 280 29.96 -20.90 -12.05
CA VAL A 280 31.03 -21.12 -11.06
C VAL A 280 30.49 -21.74 -9.77
N TYR A 281 29.16 -21.83 -9.62
CA TYR A 281 28.53 -22.31 -8.40
C TYR A 281 28.65 -23.84 -8.24
N ASP A 282 29.01 -24.31 -7.03
CA ASP A 282 29.26 -25.72 -6.74
C ASP A 282 28.06 -26.67 -6.97
N TYR A 283 26.86 -26.09 -7.02
CA TYR A 283 25.60 -26.78 -7.28
C TYR A 283 25.22 -26.83 -8.77
N ASN A 284 26.04 -26.27 -9.65
CA ASN A 284 25.88 -26.37 -11.10
C ASN A 284 26.28 -27.78 -11.59
N ARG A 285 25.42 -28.77 -11.29
CA ARG A 285 25.60 -30.19 -11.64
C ARG A 285 24.54 -30.64 -12.65
N PRO A 286 24.79 -31.73 -13.41
CA PRO A 286 23.79 -32.30 -14.30
C PRO A 286 22.50 -32.66 -13.53
N GLY A 287 21.36 -32.13 -13.97
CA GLY A 287 20.07 -32.30 -13.28
C GLY A 287 19.76 -31.24 -12.21
N LYS A 288 20.45 -30.10 -12.21
CA LYS A 288 20.15 -29.00 -11.28
C LYS A 288 18.68 -28.55 -11.39
N THR A 289 18.05 -28.41 -10.24
CA THR A 289 16.71 -27.80 -10.07
C THR A 289 16.79 -26.34 -9.61
N CYS A 290 18.00 -25.80 -9.44
CA CYS A 290 18.25 -24.39 -9.15
C CYS A 290 18.71 -23.68 -10.44
N GLY A 291 17.93 -22.71 -10.88
CA GLY A 291 18.13 -21.86 -12.04
C GLY A 291 17.16 -20.70 -12.00
#